data_AF-A0A8A4TX20-F1
#
_entry.id   AF-A0A8A4TX20-F1
#
_cell.length_a   1.000
_cell.length_b   1.000
_cell.length_c   1.000
_cell.angle_alpha   90.00
_cell.angle_beta   90.00
_cell.angle_gamma   90.00
#
_symmetry.space_group_name_H-M   'P 1'
#
loop_
_entity.id
_entity.type
_entity.pdbx_description
1 polymer ?
#
loop_
_entity_poly.entity_id
_entity_poly.type
_entity_poly.pdbx_seq_one_letter_code
_entity_poly.pdbx_strand_id
1 'polypeptide(L)'
;MANLPAAPRPEPSARPTNVLHDIANGINKVVTAPAQAVMLVNEGFAKATNFIANALPSFPAATLGSLAIGAPHAHVLHPPSGPPPIPPTPLPSIGNVLLGTSVQVLVNSKPAARAGDIGLAPTCCGLPPFYEIFTGSSNVFIAGARAARVTDVTFHCKPVPSPAAAARGAAAAMQKAMKAAMIGGMVATGLGIAGDAIEAVEADNSHMAGALALNASMMAAQLAADVAAMAATAAMGKDICVPPGTPGMITMGSPNVMIGGFPMPSWMDIAKGLLKLVKGLRARRQGRNGRSRCARCPGGR
;
A
#
# COMPACT_ATOMS: atom_id res chain seq x y z
N MET A 1 -19.74 42.11 21.52
CA MET A 1 -18.55 41.30 21.89
C MET A 1 -17.37 41.87 21.13
N ALA A 2 -16.35 42.37 21.84
CA ALA A 2 -15.15 42.91 21.21
C ALA A 2 -14.38 41.77 20.52
N ASN A 3 -14.06 41.96 19.24
CA ASN A 3 -13.31 41.01 18.43
C ASN A 3 -11.83 41.11 18.85
N LEU A 4 -11.42 40.27 19.81
CA LEU A 4 -10.03 40.21 20.24
C LEU A 4 -9.18 39.69 19.06
N PRO A 5 -8.00 40.28 18.80
CA PRO A 5 -7.10 39.76 17.78
C PRO A 5 -6.71 38.32 18.12
N ALA A 6 -6.67 37.45 17.11
CA ALA A 6 -6.23 36.08 17.27
C ALA A 6 -4.82 36.08 17.87
N ALA A 7 -4.65 35.45 19.04
CA ALA A 7 -3.34 35.29 19.64
C ALA A 7 -2.39 34.65 18.60
N PRO A 8 -1.14 35.15 18.46
CA PRO A 8 -0.17 34.51 17.59
C PRO A 8 -0.06 33.05 18.02
N ARG A 9 -0.27 32.14 17.05
CA ARG A 9 -0.07 30.70 17.30
C ARG A 9 1.37 30.56 17.79
N PRO A 10 1.63 29.97 18.96
CA PRO A 10 3.00 29.71 19.39
C PRO A 10 3.67 28.91 18.27
N GLU A 11 4.78 29.42 17.74
CA GLU A 11 5.56 28.65 16.80
C GLU A 11 6.00 27.36 17.51
N PRO A 12 5.77 26.18 16.91
CA PRO A 12 6.27 24.95 17.51
C PRO A 12 7.79 25.09 17.67
N SER A 13 8.28 24.88 18.89
CA SER A 13 9.71 24.88 19.16
C SER A 13 10.41 23.95 18.18
N ALA A 14 11.49 24.43 17.55
CA ALA A 14 12.26 23.61 16.63
C ALA A 14 12.65 22.30 17.32
N ARG A 15 12.41 21.18 16.64
CA ARG A 15 12.81 19.86 17.13
C ARG A 15 14.32 19.88 17.41
N PRO A 16 14.80 19.38 18.56
CA PRO A 16 16.21 19.05 18.72
C PRO A 16 16.67 18.15 17.57
N THR A 17 17.93 18.26 17.16
CA THR A 17 18.48 17.40 16.09
C THR A 17 19.87 16.92 16.46
N ASN A 18 20.11 15.61 16.35
CA ASN A 18 21.43 15.00 16.48
C ASN A 18 21.98 14.49 15.14
N VAL A 19 23.24 14.01 15.18
CA VAL A 19 23.96 13.49 14.00
C VAL A 19 23.22 12.31 13.35
N LEU A 20 22.50 11.49 14.12
CA LEU A 20 21.71 10.39 13.57
C LEU A 20 20.52 10.92 12.76
N HIS A 21 19.85 11.97 13.22
CA HIS A 21 18.81 12.66 12.45
C HIS A 21 19.36 13.31 11.19
N ASP A 22 20.54 13.93 11.24
CA ASP A 22 21.15 14.53 10.05
C ASP A 22 21.49 13.50 8.98
N ILE A 23 22.06 12.35 9.39
CA ILE A 23 22.31 11.23 8.49
C ILE A 23 21.00 10.64 7.97
N ALA A 24 20.02 10.41 8.85
CA ALA A 24 18.70 9.91 8.46
C ALA A 24 18.01 10.85 7.46
N ASN A 25 18.08 12.16 7.68
CA ASN A 25 17.53 13.19 6.80
C ASN A 25 18.26 13.21 5.45
N GLY A 26 19.59 13.09 5.45
CA GLY A 26 20.40 12.98 4.23
C GLY A 26 20.03 11.75 3.41
N ILE A 27 19.93 10.59 4.04
CA ILE A 27 19.51 9.34 3.39
C ILE A 27 18.07 9.47 2.89
N ASN A 28 17.14 9.98 3.73
CA ASN A 28 15.73 10.14 3.38
C ASN A 28 15.54 11.07 2.19
N LYS A 29 16.28 12.19 2.08
CA LYS A 29 16.20 13.08 0.91
C LYS A 29 16.46 12.34 -0.40
N VAL A 30 17.41 11.40 -0.42
CA VAL A 30 17.76 10.65 -1.63
C VAL A 30 16.82 9.47 -1.84
N VAL A 31 16.59 8.69 -0.79
CA VAL A 31 15.84 7.43 -0.85
C VAL A 31 14.34 7.65 -1.03
N THR A 32 13.78 8.70 -0.42
CA THR A 32 12.35 8.99 -0.48
C THR A 32 11.96 9.89 -1.66
N ALA A 33 12.90 10.47 -2.41
CA ALA A 33 12.58 11.36 -3.54
C ALA A 33 11.56 10.77 -4.53
N PRO A 34 11.65 9.47 -4.94
CA PRO A 34 10.61 8.86 -5.78
C PRO A 34 9.25 8.78 -5.08
N ALA A 35 9.22 8.48 -3.78
CA ALA A 35 7.98 8.43 -2.99
C ALA A 35 7.38 9.84 -2.81
N GLN A 36 8.20 10.88 -2.60
CA GLN A 36 7.74 12.27 -2.53
C GLN A 36 7.10 12.73 -3.85
N ALA A 37 7.64 12.33 -4.99
CA ALA A 37 7.01 12.59 -6.29
C ALA A 37 5.63 11.91 -6.38
N VAL A 38 5.51 10.66 -5.92
CA VAL A 38 4.22 9.96 -5.87
C VAL A 38 3.23 10.66 -4.93
N MET A 39 3.69 11.17 -3.80
CA MET A 39 2.87 11.96 -2.87
C MET A 39 2.37 13.25 -3.51
N LEU A 40 3.21 13.97 -4.24
CA LEU A 40 2.82 15.19 -4.95
C LEU A 40 1.78 14.89 -6.03
N VAL A 41 1.93 13.78 -6.76
CA VAL A 41 0.98 13.35 -7.79
C VAL A 41 -0.33 12.87 -7.14
N ASN A 42 -0.27 12.18 -6.01
CA ASN A 42 -1.44 11.84 -5.18
C ASN A 42 -2.20 13.10 -4.77
N GLU A 43 -1.52 14.09 -4.21
CA GLU A 43 -2.11 15.35 -3.76
C GLU A 43 -2.69 16.16 -4.92
N GLY A 44 -1.93 16.32 -6.00
CA GLY A 44 -2.37 17.02 -7.20
C GLY A 44 -3.61 16.38 -7.82
N PHE A 45 -3.63 15.05 -7.91
CA PHE A 45 -4.80 14.32 -8.41
C PHE A 45 -6.00 14.42 -7.47
N ALA A 46 -5.79 14.33 -6.16
CA ALA A 46 -6.83 14.52 -5.16
C ALA A 46 -7.47 15.90 -5.27
N LYS A 47 -6.67 16.96 -5.43
CA LYS A 47 -7.15 18.33 -5.66
C LYS A 47 -7.90 18.45 -6.98
N ALA A 48 -7.32 17.91 -8.07
CA ALA A 48 -7.92 17.98 -9.40
C ALA A 48 -9.26 17.24 -9.51
N THR A 49 -9.44 16.16 -8.75
CA THR A 49 -10.65 15.34 -8.77
C THR A 49 -11.58 15.59 -7.59
N ASN A 50 -11.32 16.62 -6.78
CA ASN A 50 -12.06 16.86 -5.54
C ASN A 50 -13.56 17.08 -5.78
N PHE A 51 -13.93 17.68 -6.91
CA PHE A 51 -15.33 17.86 -7.29
C PHE A 51 -16.07 16.53 -7.50
N ILE A 52 -15.40 15.52 -8.08
CA ILE A 52 -15.94 14.15 -8.23
C ILE A 52 -15.99 13.46 -6.87
N ALA A 53 -14.93 13.61 -6.09
CA ALA A 53 -14.82 13.01 -4.75
C ALA A 53 -15.94 13.47 -3.81
N ASN A 54 -16.33 14.75 -3.89
CA ASN A 54 -17.41 15.35 -3.09
C ASN A 54 -18.81 15.00 -3.61
N ALA A 55 -18.93 14.62 -4.89
CA ALA A 55 -20.21 14.20 -5.48
C ALA A 55 -20.57 12.75 -5.14
N LEU A 56 -19.63 11.97 -4.62
CA LEU A 56 -19.82 10.57 -4.24
C LEU A 56 -20.06 10.42 -2.74
N PRO A 57 -20.83 9.40 -2.32
CA PRO A 57 -21.05 9.14 -0.91
C PRO A 57 -19.73 8.81 -0.20
N SER A 58 -19.62 9.25 1.04
CA SER A 58 -18.59 8.78 1.96
C SER A 58 -18.99 7.41 2.53
N PHE A 59 -18.01 6.54 2.78
CA PHE A 59 -18.24 5.22 3.38
C PHE A 59 -17.50 5.08 4.72
N PRO A 60 -17.98 4.22 5.64
CA PRO A 60 -17.33 3.96 6.91
C PRO A 60 -15.85 3.56 6.74
N ALA A 61 -14.98 4.15 7.56
CA ALA A 61 -13.54 3.88 7.54
C ALA A 61 -13.24 2.42 7.90
N ALA A 62 -12.35 1.78 7.15
CA ALA A 62 -11.87 0.45 7.50
C ALA A 62 -10.75 0.54 8.54
N THR A 63 -10.67 -0.46 9.42
CA THR A 63 -9.68 -0.53 10.50
C THR A 63 -9.11 -1.93 10.60
N LEU A 64 -8.12 -2.12 11.48
CA LEU A 64 -7.75 -3.44 11.95
C LEU A 64 -8.99 -4.22 12.40
N GLY A 65 -9.12 -5.45 11.92
CA GLY A 65 -10.29 -6.30 12.18
C GLY A 65 -11.49 -6.05 11.27
N SER A 66 -11.45 -5.08 10.36
CA SER A 66 -12.49 -4.90 9.34
C SER A 66 -12.62 -6.16 8.48
N LEU A 67 -13.85 -6.60 8.26
CA LEU A 67 -14.16 -7.78 7.46
C LEU A 67 -14.09 -7.43 5.97
N ALA A 68 -13.43 -8.30 5.19
CA ALA A 68 -13.53 -8.35 3.74
C ALA A 68 -14.15 -9.66 3.30
N ILE A 69 -14.92 -9.59 2.21
CA ILE A 69 -15.53 -10.75 1.56
C ILE A 69 -15.08 -10.76 0.10
N GLY A 70 -14.37 -11.81 -0.28
CA GLY A 70 -13.89 -12.11 -1.61
C GLY A 70 -14.78 -13.09 -2.35
N ALA A 71 -14.78 -12.98 -3.69
CA ALA A 71 -15.51 -13.88 -4.54
C ALA A 71 -15.08 -15.36 -4.32
N PRO A 72 -16.04 -16.31 -4.40
CA PRO A 72 -15.72 -17.72 -4.27
C PRO A 72 -14.65 -18.19 -5.25
N HIS A 73 -13.65 -18.90 -4.76
CA HIS A 73 -12.62 -19.57 -5.56
C HIS A 73 -12.08 -20.81 -4.85
N ALA A 74 -11.34 -21.63 -5.58
CA ALA A 74 -10.82 -22.90 -5.11
C ALA A 74 -9.29 -22.92 -5.14
N HIS A 75 -8.69 -23.69 -4.25
CA HIS A 75 -7.26 -23.94 -4.19
C HIS A 75 -6.98 -25.42 -4.46
N VAL A 76 -6.56 -25.73 -5.68
CA VAL A 76 -6.62 -27.09 -6.23
C VAL A 76 -5.58 -28.06 -5.67
N LEU A 77 -4.66 -27.57 -4.83
CA LEU A 77 -3.56 -28.38 -4.31
C LEU A 77 -3.79 -28.90 -2.89
N HIS A 78 -4.88 -28.50 -2.22
CA HIS A 78 -5.17 -28.94 -0.86
C HIS A 78 -6.68 -28.89 -0.51
N PRO A 79 -7.10 -29.63 0.53
CA PRO A 79 -8.46 -29.60 1.07
C PRO A 79 -8.99 -28.18 1.30
N PRO A 80 -10.29 -27.91 1.08
CA PRO A 80 -11.39 -28.83 0.72
C PRO A 80 -11.53 -29.09 -0.78
N SER A 81 -10.71 -28.45 -1.59
CA SER A 81 -10.45 -28.90 -2.97
C SER A 81 -9.38 -30.01 -2.91
N GLY A 82 -8.96 -30.55 -4.04
CA GLY A 82 -7.82 -31.46 -4.02
C GLY A 82 -7.26 -31.66 -5.42
N PRO A 83 -6.11 -32.34 -5.53
CA PRO A 83 -5.67 -32.79 -6.83
C PRO A 83 -6.78 -33.65 -7.46
N PRO A 84 -6.88 -33.68 -8.80
CA PRO A 84 -7.81 -34.56 -9.49
C PRO A 84 -7.76 -35.98 -8.89
N PRO A 85 -8.91 -36.61 -8.59
CA PRO A 85 -10.26 -36.35 -9.13
C PRO A 85 -11.15 -35.43 -8.28
N ILE A 86 -10.67 -34.84 -7.19
CA ILE A 86 -11.53 -34.00 -6.33
C ILE A 86 -11.88 -32.71 -7.08
N PRO A 87 -13.17 -32.39 -7.29
CA PRO A 87 -13.54 -31.18 -8.00
C PRO A 87 -13.09 -29.94 -7.21
N PRO A 88 -12.75 -28.83 -7.90
CA PRO A 88 -12.54 -27.56 -7.23
C PRO A 88 -13.80 -27.18 -6.45
N THR A 89 -13.65 -26.91 -5.15
CA THR A 89 -14.74 -26.49 -4.25
C THR A 89 -14.59 -25.00 -4.00
N PRO A 90 -15.35 -24.12 -4.68
CA PRO A 90 -15.23 -22.69 -4.50
C PRO A 90 -15.76 -22.27 -3.13
N LEU A 91 -14.92 -21.60 -2.34
CA LEU A 91 -15.32 -21.04 -1.05
C LEU A 91 -15.17 -19.52 -1.06
N PRO A 92 -16.11 -18.79 -0.43
CA PRO A 92 -15.95 -17.35 -0.24
C PRO A 92 -14.73 -17.09 0.64
N SER A 93 -13.94 -16.08 0.26
CA SER A 93 -12.77 -15.67 1.04
C SER A 93 -13.19 -14.59 2.03
N ILE A 94 -13.42 -14.98 3.28
CA ILE A 94 -13.92 -14.13 4.35
C ILE A 94 -12.79 -13.99 5.36
N GLY A 95 -12.43 -12.75 5.64
CA GLY A 95 -11.24 -12.46 6.42
C GLY A 95 -11.20 -11.08 6.99
N ASN A 96 -10.29 -10.89 7.93
CA ASN A 96 -10.12 -9.62 8.62
C ASN A 96 -8.85 -8.93 8.12
N VAL A 97 -8.89 -7.59 8.05
CA VAL A 97 -7.69 -6.76 7.87
C VAL A 97 -6.80 -6.94 9.10
N LEU A 98 -5.51 -7.28 8.93
CA LEU A 98 -4.63 -7.66 10.04
C LEU A 98 -3.26 -6.99 10.04
N LEU A 99 -2.64 -6.78 8.88
CA LEU A 99 -1.23 -6.37 8.78
C LEU A 99 -1.10 -5.10 7.94
N GLY A 100 -0.06 -4.30 8.24
CA GLY A 100 0.23 -3.07 7.51
C GLY A 100 -0.65 -1.87 7.88
N THR A 101 -1.68 -2.04 8.72
CA THR A 101 -2.53 -0.92 9.17
C THR A 101 -1.74 0.20 9.83
N SER A 102 -2.24 1.43 9.74
CA SER A 102 -1.59 2.58 10.37
C SER A 102 -1.76 2.56 11.87
N VAL A 103 -0.65 2.42 12.61
CA VAL A 103 -0.64 2.51 14.08
C VAL A 103 -0.59 3.95 14.58
N GLN A 104 -0.33 4.91 13.69
CA GLN A 104 -0.29 6.34 13.98
C GLN A 104 -1.69 6.99 13.96
N VAL A 105 -2.60 6.47 13.13
CA VAL A 105 -3.97 6.96 13.02
C VAL A 105 -4.93 5.89 13.49
N LEU A 106 -5.61 6.17 14.60
CA LEU A 106 -6.59 5.27 15.18
C LEU A 106 -8.00 5.76 14.86
N VAL A 107 -8.85 4.86 14.36
CA VAL A 107 -10.29 5.06 14.20
C VAL A 107 -10.99 4.20 15.22
N ASN A 108 -11.73 4.82 16.16
CA ASN A 108 -12.31 4.13 17.32
C ASN A 108 -11.29 3.24 18.05
N SER A 109 -10.10 3.80 18.31
CA SER A 109 -8.97 3.11 18.98
C SER A 109 -8.42 1.89 18.24
N LYS A 110 -8.77 1.68 16.97
CA LYS A 110 -8.21 0.63 16.12
C LYS A 110 -7.33 1.24 15.03
N PRO A 111 -6.16 0.65 14.72
CA PRO A 111 -5.32 1.08 13.61
C PRO A 111 -6.13 1.24 12.31
N ALA A 112 -6.00 2.38 11.64
CA ALA A 112 -6.74 2.67 10.42
C ALA A 112 -6.18 1.90 9.22
N ALA A 113 -7.07 1.34 8.39
CA ALA A 113 -6.67 0.59 7.21
C ALA A 113 -6.45 1.50 5.99
N ARG A 114 -5.60 1.05 5.08
CA ARG A 114 -5.11 1.77 3.90
C ARG A 114 -4.98 0.82 2.71
N ALA A 115 -4.95 1.40 1.50
CA ALA A 115 -4.56 0.65 0.31
C ALA A 115 -3.13 0.11 0.47
N GLY A 116 -2.94 -1.18 0.20
CA GLY A 116 -1.71 -1.94 0.41
C GLY A 116 -1.68 -2.74 1.71
N ASP A 117 -2.60 -2.51 2.64
CA ASP A 117 -2.69 -3.31 3.86
C ASP A 117 -3.18 -4.72 3.56
N ILE A 118 -2.79 -5.66 4.43
CA ILE A 118 -3.00 -7.09 4.21
C ILE A 118 -4.00 -7.65 5.23
N GLY A 119 -4.92 -8.47 4.75
CA GLY A 119 -5.80 -9.26 5.60
C GLY A 119 -5.58 -10.75 5.45
N LEU A 120 -6.19 -11.49 6.37
CA LEU A 120 -6.15 -12.95 6.43
C LEU A 120 -7.57 -13.48 6.31
N ALA A 121 -7.80 -14.31 5.31
CA ALA A 121 -9.11 -14.88 4.98
C ALA A 121 -9.11 -16.41 5.12
N PRO A 122 -9.12 -16.95 6.35
CA PRO A 122 -8.96 -18.37 6.59
C PRO A 122 -10.05 -19.24 5.94
N THR A 123 -11.21 -18.67 5.60
CA THR A 123 -12.33 -19.43 5.04
C THR A 123 -12.14 -19.89 3.59
N CYS A 124 -11.20 -19.30 2.83
CA CYS A 124 -10.87 -19.84 1.49
C CYS A 124 -9.92 -21.04 1.55
N CYS A 125 -9.41 -21.38 2.75
CA CYS A 125 -8.47 -22.47 3.01
C CYS A 125 -7.14 -22.39 2.25
N GLY A 126 -6.83 -21.28 1.56
CA GLY A 126 -5.57 -21.08 0.85
C GLY A 126 -4.33 -21.06 1.78
N LEU A 127 -3.16 -21.39 1.24
CA LEU A 127 -1.91 -21.52 1.99
C LEU A 127 -0.78 -20.59 1.47
N PRO A 128 -0.49 -19.45 2.12
CA PRO A 128 -1.26 -18.80 3.19
C PRO A 128 -2.46 -17.99 2.65
N PRO A 129 -3.55 -17.82 3.42
CA PRO A 129 -4.79 -17.23 2.93
C PRO A 129 -4.78 -15.71 3.07
N PHE A 130 -3.80 -15.03 2.47
CA PHE A 130 -3.71 -13.57 2.50
C PHE A 130 -4.50 -12.90 1.38
N TYR A 131 -4.95 -11.67 1.65
CA TYR A 131 -5.50 -10.75 0.67
C TYR A 131 -4.96 -9.34 0.88
N GLU A 132 -4.97 -8.52 -0.17
CA GLU A 132 -4.52 -7.14 -0.13
C GLU A 132 -5.68 -6.18 -0.39
N ILE A 133 -5.72 -5.07 0.35
CA ILE A 133 -6.63 -3.96 0.07
C ILE A 133 -6.08 -3.17 -1.11
N PHE A 134 -6.76 -3.21 -2.25
CA PHE A 134 -6.25 -2.64 -3.49
C PHE A 134 -6.60 -1.17 -3.68
N THR A 135 -7.84 -0.81 -3.40
CA THR A 135 -8.28 0.59 -3.51
C THR A 135 -8.37 1.25 -2.15
N GLY A 136 -8.27 2.57 -2.18
CA GLY A 136 -8.66 3.43 -1.08
C GLY A 136 -9.31 4.69 -1.62
N SER A 137 -9.49 5.67 -0.75
CA SER A 137 -9.99 6.99 -1.12
C SER A 137 -9.13 7.68 -2.19
N SER A 138 -9.80 8.38 -3.10
CA SER A 138 -9.16 9.24 -4.10
C SER A 138 -8.52 10.49 -3.49
N ASN A 139 -9.02 10.98 -2.34
CA ASN A 139 -8.62 12.27 -1.76
C ASN A 139 -8.27 12.24 -0.25
N VAL A 140 -8.54 11.15 0.47
CA VAL A 140 -8.14 10.99 1.88
C VAL A 140 -6.94 10.06 1.99
N PHE A 141 -5.89 10.53 2.67
CA PHE A 141 -4.66 9.79 2.89
C PHE A 141 -4.41 9.61 4.39
N ILE A 142 -4.05 8.40 4.79
CA ILE A 142 -3.66 8.04 6.15
C ILE A 142 -2.23 7.54 6.10
N ALA A 143 -1.34 8.19 6.87
CA ALA A 143 0.08 7.86 6.91
C ALA A 143 0.69 7.67 5.50
N GLY A 144 0.38 8.57 4.58
CA GLY A 144 0.91 8.61 3.21
C GLY A 144 0.25 7.67 2.19
N ALA A 145 -0.63 6.75 2.60
CA ALA A 145 -1.35 5.88 1.68
C ALA A 145 -2.85 6.20 1.64
N ARG A 146 -3.53 5.75 0.59
CA ARG A 146 -4.97 6.02 0.40
C ARG A 146 -5.76 5.33 1.52
N ALA A 147 -6.62 6.08 2.20
CA ALA A 147 -7.38 5.55 3.32
C ALA A 147 -8.42 4.53 2.84
N ALA A 148 -8.48 3.35 3.47
CA ALA A 148 -9.43 2.30 3.10
C ALA A 148 -10.77 2.47 3.82
N ARG A 149 -11.85 2.04 3.18
CA ARG A 149 -13.23 2.15 3.65
C ARG A 149 -14.06 0.98 3.14
N VAL A 150 -15.27 0.85 3.69
CA VAL A 150 -16.27 -0.07 3.15
C VAL A 150 -16.43 0.23 1.65
N THR A 151 -16.58 -0.83 0.86
CA THR A 151 -16.59 -0.84 -0.62
C THR A 151 -15.24 -0.80 -1.33
N ASP A 152 -14.13 -0.59 -0.62
CA ASP A 152 -12.83 -0.72 -1.26
C ASP A 152 -12.54 -2.16 -1.68
N VAL A 153 -12.00 -2.27 -2.89
CA VAL A 153 -11.71 -3.54 -3.55
C VAL A 153 -10.53 -4.19 -2.87
N THR A 154 -10.66 -5.48 -2.59
CA THR A 154 -9.58 -6.35 -2.14
C THR A 154 -9.23 -7.37 -3.22
N PHE A 155 -8.02 -7.92 -3.16
CA PHE A 155 -7.64 -9.07 -3.99
C PHE A 155 -7.12 -10.20 -3.15
N HIS A 156 -7.73 -11.36 -3.34
CA HIS A 156 -7.50 -12.55 -2.53
C HIS A 156 -6.58 -13.52 -3.25
N CYS A 157 -5.70 -14.15 -2.46
CA CYS A 157 -4.86 -15.27 -2.88
C CYS A 157 -3.92 -14.99 -4.04
N LYS A 158 -3.77 -13.74 -4.45
CA LYS A 158 -2.74 -13.26 -5.35
C LYS A 158 -2.53 -11.78 -5.06
N PRO A 159 -1.28 -11.27 -5.17
CA PRO A 159 -1.07 -9.84 -5.22
C PRO A 159 -2.02 -9.21 -6.22
N VAL A 160 -2.47 -8.00 -5.88
CA VAL A 160 -3.39 -7.23 -6.68
C VAL A 160 -3.05 -7.43 -8.16
N PRO A 161 -4.03 -7.78 -9.02
CA PRO A 161 -3.83 -7.75 -10.43
C PRO A 161 -3.53 -6.30 -10.77
N SER A 162 -2.25 -6.01 -10.78
CA SER A 162 -1.72 -5.10 -11.76
C SER A 162 -2.29 -5.52 -13.12
N PRO A 163 -2.19 -4.67 -14.14
CA PRO A 163 -2.27 -5.13 -15.52
C PRO A 163 -1.26 -6.27 -15.87
N ALA A 164 -0.58 -6.86 -14.88
CA ALA A 164 0.35 -7.98 -14.90
C ALA A 164 -0.21 -9.34 -14.43
N ALA A 165 -1.44 -9.68 -14.79
CA ALA A 165 -1.75 -11.09 -15.05
C ALA A 165 -0.92 -11.66 -16.24
N ALA A 166 -0.33 -10.83 -17.10
CA ALA A 166 0.52 -11.28 -18.22
C ALA A 166 1.84 -10.48 -18.36
N ALA A 167 2.81 -10.65 -17.46
CA ALA A 167 4.25 -10.47 -17.77
C ALA A 167 5.12 -10.68 -16.51
N ARG A 168 5.53 -11.92 -16.26
CA ARG A 168 6.78 -12.17 -15.53
C ARG A 168 7.92 -11.88 -16.52
N GLY A 169 8.74 -10.84 -16.29
CA GLY A 169 9.88 -10.60 -17.19
C GLY A 169 10.64 -9.27 -17.10
N ALA A 170 10.19 -8.25 -16.36
CA ALA A 170 10.92 -6.97 -16.31
C ALA A 170 11.24 -6.48 -14.88
N ALA A 171 11.63 -7.41 -14.00
CA ALA A 171 11.70 -7.21 -12.56
C ALA A 171 13.11 -7.48 -11.97
N ALA A 172 14.17 -6.97 -12.58
CA ALA A 172 15.53 -7.06 -11.99
C ALA A 172 16.09 -5.69 -11.59
N ALA A 173 16.07 -4.70 -12.49
CA ALA A 173 16.59 -3.35 -12.19
C ALA A 173 15.67 -2.55 -11.25
N MET A 174 14.36 -2.65 -11.44
CA MET A 174 13.38 -2.02 -10.56
C MET A 174 13.33 -2.72 -9.19
N GLN A 175 13.55 -4.03 -9.15
CA GLN A 175 13.68 -4.75 -7.88
C GLN A 175 14.96 -4.37 -7.15
N LYS A 176 16.11 -4.17 -7.83
CA LYS A 176 17.34 -3.69 -7.18
C LYS A 176 17.21 -2.26 -6.64
N ALA A 177 16.63 -1.34 -7.42
CA ALA A 177 16.38 0.03 -6.98
C ALA A 177 15.37 0.08 -5.83
N MET A 178 14.29 -0.71 -5.90
CA MET A 178 13.29 -0.81 -4.84
C MET A 178 13.84 -1.51 -3.58
N LYS A 179 14.73 -2.50 -3.74
CA LYS A 179 15.40 -3.18 -2.61
C LYS A 179 16.44 -2.27 -1.96
N ALA A 180 17.20 -1.49 -2.74
CA ALA A 180 18.13 -0.50 -2.21
C ALA A 180 17.39 0.66 -1.53
N ALA A 181 16.28 1.14 -2.10
CA ALA A 181 15.43 2.14 -1.47
C ALA A 181 14.72 1.60 -0.22
N MET A 182 14.32 0.33 -0.21
CA MET A 182 13.75 -0.33 0.95
C MET A 182 14.79 -0.46 2.07
N ILE A 183 16.00 -0.95 1.77
CA ILE A 183 17.08 -1.06 2.77
C ILE A 183 17.48 0.33 3.26
N GLY A 184 17.69 1.30 2.35
CA GLY A 184 18.04 2.67 2.72
C GLY A 184 16.96 3.36 3.55
N GLY A 185 15.68 3.11 3.23
CA GLY A 185 14.55 3.63 3.99
C GLY A 185 14.44 3.00 5.37
N MET A 186 14.62 1.68 5.47
CA MET A 186 14.65 0.98 6.76
C MET A 186 15.81 1.46 7.65
N VAL A 187 16.99 1.68 7.06
CA VAL A 187 18.15 2.24 7.77
C VAL A 187 17.87 3.67 8.22
N ALA A 188 17.34 4.53 7.34
CA ALA A 188 17.01 5.92 7.72
C ALA A 188 15.93 5.99 8.80
N THR A 189 14.89 5.16 8.73
CA THR A 189 13.87 5.04 9.77
C THR A 189 14.48 4.52 11.07
N GLY A 190 15.35 3.50 11.01
CA GLY A 190 16.06 2.98 12.19
C GLY A 190 16.96 4.01 12.85
N LEU A 191 17.69 4.80 12.07
CA LEU A 191 18.50 5.93 12.55
C LEU A 191 17.63 7.04 13.15
N GLY A 192 16.47 7.32 12.57
CA GLY A 192 15.50 8.28 13.11
C GLY A 192 14.92 7.83 14.45
N ILE A 193 14.58 6.54 14.60
CA ILE A 193 14.12 5.95 15.88
C ILE A 193 15.22 6.03 16.93
N ALA A 194 16.46 5.69 16.57
CA ALA A 194 17.61 5.78 17.47
C ALA A 194 17.90 7.23 17.86
N GLY A 195 17.81 8.16 16.91
CA GLY A 195 17.94 9.59 17.17
C GLY A 195 16.92 10.09 18.19
N ASP A 196 15.65 9.70 18.01
CA ASP A 196 14.55 10.07 18.92
C ASP A 196 14.71 9.46 20.31
N ALA A 197 15.21 8.23 20.39
CA ALA A 197 15.48 7.58 21.67
C ALA A 197 16.62 8.25 22.45
N ILE A 198 17.67 8.72 21.76
CA ILE A 198 18.77 9.46 22.37
C ILE A 198 18.28 10.84 22.85
N GLU A 199 17.59 11.58 21.97
CA GLU A 199 17.07 12.91 22.33
C GLU A 199 16.03 12.85 23.45
N ALA A 200 15.28 11.74 23.57
CA ALA A 200 14.36 11.55 24.68
C ALA A 200 15.06 11.44 26.04
N VAL A 201 16.28 10.90 26.09
CA VAL A 201 17.09 10.82 27.33
C VAL A 201 17.79 12.15 27.62
N GLU A 202 18.15 12.89 26.58
CA GLU A 202 18.85 14.18 26.67
C GLU A 202 17.89 15.38 26.85
N ALA A 203 16.58 15.19 26.71
CA ALA A 203 15.61 16.27 26.80
C ALA A 203 15.45 16.81 28.23
N ASP A 204 15.67 18.11 28.39
CA ASP A 204 15.58 18.82 29.68
C ASP A 204 14.15 18.94 30.24
N ASN A 205 13.11 18.60 29.45
CA ASN A 205 11.74 18.58 29.93
C ASN A 205 11.03 17.25 29.59
N SER A 206 10.24 16.78 30.55
CA SER A 206 9.55 15.48 30.50
C SER A 206 8.51 15.38 29.38
N HIS A 207 7.95 16.52 28.94
CA HIS A 207 7.00 16.56 27.83
C HIS A 207 7.68 16.27 26.48
N MET A 208 8.86 16.84 26.24
CA MET A 208 9.66 16.59 25.04
C MET A 208 10.26 15.19 25.06
N ALA A 209 10.77 14.74 26.21
CA ALA A 209 11.23 13.37 26.40
C ALA A 209 10.13 12.35 26.06
N GLY A 210 8.92 12.56 26.60
CA GLY A 210 7.76 11.73 26.32
C GLY A 210 7.33 11.78 24.85
N ALA A 211 7.31 12.96 24.23
CA ALA A 211 6.93 13.11 22.82
C ALA A 211 7.92 12.41 21.86
N LEU A 212 9.22 12.54 22.11
CA LEU A 212 10.27 11.90 21.31
C LEU A 212 10.25 10.38 21.48
N ALA A 213 10.12 9.88 22.72
CA ALA A 213 9.98 8.45 22.99
C ALA A 213 8.72 7.87 22.34
N LEU A 214 7.59 8.57 22.39
CA LEU A 214 6.36 8.18 21.71
C LEU A 214 6.57 8.15 20.18
N ASN A 215 7.22 9.15 19.59
CA ASN A 215 7.49 9.17 18.16
C ASN A 215 8.39 8.00 17.72
N ALA A 216 9.48 7.74 18.44
CA ALA A 216 10.35 6.59 18.23
C ALA A 216 9.56 5.28 18.25
N SER A 217 8.70 5.11 19.27
CA SER A 217 7.88 3.91 19.43
C SER A 217 6.87 3.74 18.29
N MET A 218 6.21 4.82 17.86
CA MET A 218 5.23 4.77 16.77
C MET A 218 5.89 4.50 15.41
N MET A 219 7.05 5.09 15.15
CA MET A 219 7.82 4.81 13.92
C MET A 219 8.31 3.36 13.90
N ALA A 220 8.82 2.84 15.02
CA ALA A 220 9.24 1.45 15.14
C ALA A 220 8.07 0.48 14.94
N ALA A 221 6.93 0.75 15.58
CA ALA A 221 5.72 -0.06 15.45
C ALA A 221 5.17 -0.04 14.02
N GLN A 222 5.15 1.12 13.36
CA GLN A 222 4.71 1.21 11.96
C GLN A 222 5.66 0.45 11.03
N LEU A 223 6.98 0.58 11.23
CA LEU A 223 7.97 -0.15 10.46
C LEU A 223 7.78 -1.67 10.59
N ALA A 224 7.57 -2.16 11.81
CA ALA A 224 7.32 -3.58 12.06
C ALA A 224 6.03 -4.06 11.36
N ALA A 225 4.95 -3.27 11.44
CA ALA A 225 3.68 -3.58 10.78
C ALA A 225 3.82 -3.63 9.25
N ASP A 226 4.56 -2.69 8.66
CA ASP A 226 4.80 -2.63 7.22
C ASP A 226 5.69 -3.79 6.76
N VAL A 227 6.73 -4.16 7.52
CA VAL A 227 7.59 -5.34 7.22
C VAL A 227 6.78 -6.63 7.26
N ALA A 228 5.91 -6.80 8.25
CA ALA A 228 5.02 -7.96 8.35
C ALA A 228 4.07 -8.04 7.15
N ALA A 229 3.48 -6.90 6.75
CA ALA A 229 2.66 -6.82 5.54
C ALA A 229 3.45 -7.21 4.29
N MET A 230 4.67 -6.68 4.11
CA MET A 230 5.50 -7.02 2.95
C MET A 230 5.87 -8.51 2.89
N ALA A 231 6.16 -9.14 4.03
CA ALA A 231 6.40 -10.56 4.11
C ALA A 231 5.15 -11.37 3.73
N ALA A 232 3.98 -10.96 4.21
CA ALA A 232 2.70 -11.57 3.86
C ALA A 232 2.37 -11.42 2.37
N THR A 233 2.55 -10.23 1.79
CA THR A 233 2.42 -9.98 0.35
C THR A 233 3.35 -10.87 -0.48
N ALA A 234 4.58 -11.10 -0.02
CA ALA A 234 5.52 -11.98 -0.70
C ALA A 234 5.13 -13.46 -0.64
N ALA A 235 4.32 -13.86 0.34
CA ALA A 235 3.79 -15.22 0.45
C ALA A 235 2.44 -15.39 -0.28
N MET A 236 1.71 -14.31 -0.51
CA MET A 236 0.42 -14.30 -1.19
C MET A 236 0.53 -14.84 -2.63
N GLY A 237 -0.37 -15.77 -2.99
CA GLY A 237 -0.45 -16.38 -4.33
C GLY A 237 0.65 -17.36 -4.70
N LYS A 238 1.39 -17.87 -3.71
CA LYS A 238 2.21 -19.08 -3.87
C LYS A 238 1.35 -20.33 -4.06
N ASP A 239 0.17 -20.31 -3.47
CA ASP A 239 -0.82 -21.36 -3.61
C ASP A 239 -1.82 -21.01 -4.73
N ILE A 240 -2.06 -21.99 -5.60
CA ILE A 240 -2.68 -21.80 -6.90
C ILE A 240 -4.20 -21.77 -6.75
N CYS A 241 -4.77 -20.58 -6.92
CA CYS A 241 -6.22 -20.38 -6.94
C CYS A 241 -6.82 -20.48 -8.36
N VAL A 242 -8.07 -20.98 -8.42
CA VAL A 242 -8.91 -21.05 -9.62
C VAL A 242 -10.28 -20.44 -9.31
N PRO A 243 -10.72 -19.38 -10.03
CA PRO A 243 -9.92 -18.59 -10.98
C PRO A 243 -8.77 -17.83 -10.29
N PRO A 244 -7.70 -17.48 -11.03
CA PRO A 244 -6.52 -16.85 -10.44
C PRO A 244 -6.78 -15.41 -10.03
N GLY A 245 -6.66 -15.11 -8.73
CA GLY A 245 -6.85 -13.78 -8.15
C GLY A 245 -8.30 -13.34 -8.21
N THR A 246 -8.98 -13.37 -7.06
CA THR A 246 -10.39 -13.01 -6.97
C THR A 246 -10.58 -11.65 -6.32
N PRO A 247 -11.41 -10.77 -6.90
CA PRO A 247 -11.76 -9.53 -6.26
C PRO A 247 -12.67 -9.80 -5.06
N GLY A 248 -12.57 -8.93 -4.08
CA GLY A 248 -13.48 -8.82 -2.95
C GLY A 248 -13.74 -7.38 -2.61
N MET A 249 -14.40 -7.17 -1.48
CA MET A 249 -14.58 -5.84 -0.93
C MET A 249 -14.51 -5.87 0.59
N ILE A 250 -14.10 -4.75 1.18
CA ILE A 250 -14.31 -4.51 2.61
C ILE A 250 -15.81 -4.29 2.84
N THR A 251 -16.39 -5.07 3.74
CA THR A 251 -17.83 -5.04 4.06
C THR A 251 -18.13 -4.43 5.41
N MET A 252 -17.14 -4.37 6.31
CA MET A 252 -17.30 -3.81 7.66
C MET A 252 -16.30 -2.68 7.93
N GLY A 253 -16.79 -1.59 8.52
CA GLY A 253 -15.99 -0.43 8.91
C GLY A 253 -16.60 0.29 10.11
N SER A 254 -15.91 1.32 10.57
CA SER A 254 -16.35 2.18 11.67
C SER A 254 -17.31 3.25 11.15
N PRO A 255 -18.59 3.28 11.59
CA PRO A 255 -19.57 4.26 11.11
C PRO A 255 -19.32 5.68 11.64
N ASN A 256 -18.45 5.84 12.64
CA ASN A 256 -18.17 7.14 13.26
C ASN A 256 -17.22 8.01 12.41
N VAL A 257 -16.47 7.39 11.49
CA VAL A 257 -15.51 8.08 10.62
C VAL A 257 -15.86 7.73 9.19
N MET A 258 -16.34 8.71 8.44
CA MET A 258 -16.76 8.55 7.06
C MET A 258 -15.69 9.09 6.12
N ILE A 259 -15.24 8.25 5.18
CA ILE A 259 -14.18 8.57 4.24
C ILE A 259 -14.79 8.80 2.85
N GLY A 260 -14.59 10.00 2.30
CA GLY A 260 -15.03 10.41 0.96
C GLY A 260 -14.12 9.95 -0.18
N GLY A 261 -14.42 10.36 -1.41
CA GLY A 261 -13.66 10.00 -2.61
C GLY A 261 -14.29 8.87 -3.43
N PHE A 262 -13.67 8.53 -4.56
CA PHE A 262 -13.95 7.28 -5.29
C PHE A 262 -12.88 6.22 -4.98
N PRO A 263 -13.20 4.92 -5.11
CA PRO A 263 -12.20 3.86 -4.99
C PRO A 263 -11.10 4.03 -6.03
N MET A 264 -9.86 4.21 -5.58
CA MET A 264 -8.70 4.42 -6.43
C MET A 264 -7.52 3.56 -5.96
N PRO A 265 -6.82 2.85 -6.87
CA PRO A 265 -5.60 2.15 -6.52
C PRO A 265 -4.45 3.11 -6.20
N SER A 266 -3.35 2.59 -5.66
CA SER A 266 -2.15 3.40 -5.41
C SER A 266 -1.56 3.92 -6.74
N TRP A 267 -0.98 5.13 -6.72
CA TRP A 267 -0.28 5.67 -7.90
C TRP A 267 0.91 4.80 -8.32
N MET A 268 1.49 4.04 -7.39
CA MET A 268 2.54 3.08 -7.71
C MET A 268 2.02 1.96 -8.60
N ASP A 269 0.79 1.47 -8.37
CA ASP A 269 0.19 0.43 -9.19
C ASP A 269 -0.24 0.95 -10.56
N ILE A 270 -0.73 2.20 -10.60
CA ILE A 270 -1.03 2.91 -11.86
C ILE A 270 0.26 3.10 -12.68
N ALA A 271 1.34 3.62 -12.08
CA ALA A 271 2.61 3.89 -12.75
C ALA A 271 3.25 2.60 -13.28
N LYS A 272 3.21 1.51 -12.52
CA LYS A 272 3.64 0.17 -12.98
C LYS A 272 2.82 -0.28 -14.19
N GLY A 273 1.51 -0.09 -14.16
CA GLY A 273 0.61 -0.37 -15.27
C GLY A 273 0.96 0.41 -16.54
N LEU A 274 1.16 1.72 -16.42
CA LEU A 274 1.52 2.61 -17.53
C LEU A 274 2.89 2.28 -18.13
N LEU A 275 3.91 2.08 -17.30
CA LEU A 275 5.26 1.71 -17.77
C LEU A 275 5.23 0.41 -18.59
N LYS A 276 4.41 -0.55 -18.18
CA LYS A 276 4.23 -1.81 -18.90
C LYS A 276 3.51 -1.62 -20.23
N LEU A 277 2.47 -0.80 -20.27
CA LEU A 277 1.77 -0.46 -21.51
C LEU A 277 2.73 0.19 -22.52
N VAL A 278 3.55 1.14 -22.06
CA VAL A 278 4.58 1.78 -22.89
C VAL A 278 5.61 0.76 -23.40
N LYS A 279 6.09 -0.16 -22.55
CA LYS A 279 7.00 -1.24 -22.96
C LYS A 279 6.35 -2.19 -23.97
N GLY A 280 5.08 -2.56 -23.77
CA GLY A 280 4.32 -3.40 -24.69
C GLY A 280 4.13 -2.73 -26.06
N LEU A 281 3.82 -1.43 -26.08
CA LEU A 281 3.74 -0.63 -27.30
C LEU A 281 5.11 -0.54 -28.01
N ARG A 282 6.21 -0.39 -27.26
CA ARG A 282 7.57 -0.35 -27.82
C ARG A 282 8.00 -1.69 -28.41
N ALA A 283 7.72 -2.80 -27.73
CA ALA A 283 7.97 -4.15 -28.23
C ALA A 283 7.16 -4.43 -29.51
N ARG A 284 5.90 -4.00 -29.55
CA ARG A 284 5.03 -4.13 -30.73
C ARG A 284 5.50 -3.26 -31.90
N ARG A 285 6.06 -2.07 -31.64
CA ARG A 285 6.69 -1.18 -32.64
C ARG A 285 7.99 -1.78 -33.20
N GLN A 286 8.83 -2.38 -32.36
CA GLN A 286 10.05 -3.08 -32.80
C GLN A 286 9.72 -4.34 -33.61
N GLY A 287 8.68 -5.10 -33.24
CA GLY A 287 8.18 -6.23 -34.03
C GLY A 287 7.64 -5.84 -35.40
N ARG A 288 6.98 -4.67 -35.53
CA ARG A 288 6.56 -4.12 -36.84
C ARG A 288 7.75 -3.68 -37.71
N ASN A 289 8.76 -3.04 -37.12
CA ASN A 289 9.98 -2.66 -37.86
C ASN A 289 10.85 -3.86 -38.26
N GLY A 290 10.79 -4.98 -37.53
CA GLY A 290 11.43 -6.24 -37.92
C GLY A 290 10.74 -6.89 -39.12
N ARG A 291 9.40 -6.92 -39.14
CA ARG A 291 8.62 -7.43 -40.30
C ARG A 291 8.79 -6.58 -41.56
N SER A 292 8.91 -5.26 -41.44
CA SER A 292 9.18 -4.39 -42.60
C SER A 292 10.59 -4.55 -43.17
N ARG A 293 11.53 -5.11 -42.40
CA ARG A 293 12.87 -5.48 -42.90
C ARG A 293 12.89 -6.87 -43.56
N CYS A 294 12.06 -7.82 -43.11
CA CYS A 294 11.87 -9.12 -43.77
C CYS A 294 11.09 -9.04 -45.10
N ALA A 295 10.26 -8.02 -45.30
CA ALA A 295 9.55 -7.79 -46.57
C ALA A 295 10.46 -7.39 -47.75
N ARG A 296 11.78 -7.32 -47.53
CA ARG A 296 12.79 -6.99 -48.54
C ARG A 296 13.68 -8.17 -48.97
N CYS A 297 13.35 -9.40 -48.55
CA CYS A 297 14.01 -10.60 -49.06
C CYS A 297 13.40 -10.99 -50.42
N PRO A 298 14.16 -10.93 -51.53
CA PRO A 298 13.72 -11.44 -52.82
C PRO A 298 13.93 -12.95 -52.85
N GLY A 299 12.86 -13.73 -52.82
CA GLY A 299 12.97 -15.19 -52.90
C GLY A 299 11.78 -15.91 -52.32
N GLY A 300 10.61 -15.74 -52.94
CA GLY A 300 9.44 -16.59 -52.72
C GLY A 300 9.12 -17.34 -54.02
N ARG A 301 9.59 -18.57 -54.12
CA ARG A 301 8.95 -19.67 -54.83
C ARG A 301 9.01 -20.88 -53.92
#